data_AF-A0A920KFM1-F1
#
_entry.id   AF-A0A920KFM1-F1
#
_cell.length_a   1.000
_cell.length_b   1.000
_cell.length_c   1.000
_cell.angle_alpha   90.00
_cell.angle_beta   90.00
_cell.angle_gamma   90.00
#
_symmetry.space_group_name_H-M   'P 1'
#
loop_
_entity.id
_entity.type
_entity.pdbx_description
1 polymer ?
#
loop_
_entity_poly.entity_id
_entity_poly.type
_entity_poly.pdbx_seq_one_letter_code
_entity_poly.pdbx_strand_id
1 'polypeptide(L)'
;MLSASPVREPAHRSFPKEAEDWDLERIIRDYGSAAERMQAGGLDGIEIEAYGHLFDSFWSPATNQREDEWGGSGQSPRFTWRVLESIRERVGPDFIVGLRMVADEDWKLGLSREEGLRLPAGWCKAERWIFSISFEDILKRTQSFPR
;
A
#
# COMPACT_ATOMS: atom_id res chain seq x y z
N MET A 1 -13.92 -0.08 -9.10
CA MET A 1 -12.68 0.05 -8.28
C MET A 1 -13.00 -0.44 -6.87
N LEU A 2 -12.09 -1.19 -6.25
CA LEU A 2 -12.21 -1.68 -4.87
C LEU A 2 -11.36 -0.80 -3.94
N SER A 3 -11.78 -0.67 -2.68
CA SER A 3 -11.06 0.08 -1.64
C SER A 3 -11.43 -0.44 -0.24
N ALA A 4 -10.74 0.03 0.81
CA ALA A 4 -11.07 -0.27 2.19
C ALA A 4 -12.49 0.18 2.57
N SER A 5 -12.93 1.34 2.09
CA SER A 5 -14.28 1.89 2.37
C SER A 5 -14.80 2.70 1.18
N PRO A 6 -16.12 2.98 1.08
CA PRO A 6 -16.69 3.72 -0.03
C PRO A 6 -16.49 5.24 0.13
N VAL A 7 -15.24 5.67 0.32
CA VAL A 7 -14.86 7.10 0.38
C VAL A 7 -14.58 7.60 -1.03
N ARG A 8 -15.10 8.78 -1.37
CA ARG A 8 -14.98 9.33 -2.73
C ARG A 8 -13.51 9.52 -3.12
N GLU A 9 -13.10 8.84 -4.19
CA GLU A 9 -11.73 8.94 -4.69
C GLU A 9 -11.60 10.20 -5.58
N PRO A 10 -10.60 11.09 -5.33
CA PRO A 10 -10.50 12.37 -6.03
C PRO A 10 -10.22 12.27 -7.53
N ALA A 11 -9.36 11.36 -7.99
CA ALA A 11 -8.87 11.30 -9.36
C ALA A 11 -9.94 10.80 -10.35
N HIS A 12 -10.62 9.71 -10.01
CA HIS A 12 -11.66 9.04 -10.80
C HIS A 12 -13.05 9.60 -10.50
N ARG A 13 -13.19 10.40 -9.43
CA ARG A 13 -14.43 11.08 -9.02
C ARG A 13 -15.58 10.13 -8.69
N SER A 14 -15.27 8.84 -8.54
CA SER A 14 -16.21 7.76 -8.24
C SER A 14 -16.14 7.32 -6.78
N PHE A 15 -17.17 6.64 -6.31
CA PHE A 15 -17.15 5.91 -5.05
C PHE A 15 -16.70 4.47 -5.33
N PRO A 16 -15.58 4.01 -4.75
CA PRO A 16 -15.18 2.63 -4.88
C PRO A 16 -16.16 1.72 -4.14
N LYS A 17 -16.27 0.46 -4.58
CA LYS A 17 -16.93 -0.57 -3.81
C LYS A 17 -16.02 -0.93 -2.64
N GLU A 18 -16.57 -1.01 -1.44
CA GLU A 18 -15.89 -1.60 -0.30
C GLU A 18 -15.50 -3.05 -0.60
N ALA A 19 -14.24 -3.39 -0.35
CA ALA A 19 -13.75 -4.75 -0.53
C ALA A 19 -14.35 -5.69 0.53
N GLU A 20 -14.83 -6.83 0.06
CA GLU A 20 -15.27 -7.94 0.93
C GLU A 20 -14.13 -8.92 1.15
N ASP A 21 -14.23 -9.80 2.14
CA ASP A 21 -13.15 -10.74 2.47
C ASP A 21 -12.70 -11.59 1.27
N TRP A 22 -13.66 -12.07 0.46
CA TRP A 22 -13.34 -12.85 -0.74
C TRP A 22 -12.65 -12.01 -1.83
N ASP A 23 -12.92 -10.69 -1.89
CA ASP A 23 -12.20 -9.77 -2.77
C ASP A 23 -10.74 -9.67 -2.32
N LEU A 24 -10.52 -9.47 -1.02
CA LEU A 24 -9.19 -9.34 -0.43
C LEU A 24 -8.38 -10.63 -0.59
N GLU A 25 -8.95 -11.79 -0.28
CA GLU A 25 -8.31 -13.09 -0.45
C GLU A 25 -7.92 -13.36 -1.91
N ARG A 26 -8.82 -13.03 -2.84
CA ARG A 26 -8.54 -13.14 -4.28
C ARG A 26 -7.38 -12.23 -4.66
N ILE A 27 -7.40 -10.96 -4.25
CA ILE A 27 -6.34 -10.00 -4.57
C ILE A 27 -4.99 -10.46 -4.00
N ILE A 28 -4.96 -10.91 -2.75
CA ILE A 28 -3.76 -11.46 -2.10
C ILE A 28 -3.13 -12.57 -2.95
N ARG A 29 -3.95 -13.57 -3.33
CA ARG A 29 -3.49 -14.68 -4.18
C ARG A 29 -3.04 -14.21 -5.57
N ASP A 30 -3.72 -13.23 -6.14
CA ASP A 30 -3.43 -12.73 -7.49
C ASP A 30 -2.09 -11.97 -7.51
N TYR A 31 -1.75 -11.20 -6.46
CA TYR A 31 -0.43 -10.58 -6.29
C TYR A 31 0.69 -11.61 -6.20
N GLY A 32 0.52 -12.64 -5.37
CA GLY A 32 1.48 -13.74 -5.31
C GLY A 32 1.67 -14.40 -6.68
N SER A 33 0.57 -14.75 -7.35
CA SER A 33 0.62 -15.38 -8.67
C SER A 33 1.29 -14.49 -9.72
N ALA A 34 1.14 -13.17 -9.61
CA ALA A 34 1.81 -12.22 -10.48
C ALA A 34 3.33 -12.20 -10.23
N ALA A 35 3.76 -12.17 -8.96
CA ALA A 35 5.17 -12.21 -8.59
C ALA A 35 5.86 -13.48 -9.09
N GLU A 36 5.21 -14.64 -8.94
CA GLU A 36 5.67 -15.93 -9.47
C GLU A 36 5.88 -15.88 -10.99
N ARG A 37 4.94 -15.29 -11.73
CA ARG A 37 5.08 -15.09 -13.18
C ARG A 37 6.24 -14.16 -13.54
N MET A 38 6.48 -13.11 -12.75
CA MET A 38 7.61 -12.21 -12.97
C MET A 38 8.94 -12.92 -12.74
N GLN A 39 9.05 -13.72 -11.67
CA GLN A 39 10.22 -14.54 -11.41
C GLN A 39 10.46 -15.59 -12.52
N ALA A 40 9.40 -16.30 -12.94
CA ALA A 40 9.49 -17.26 -14.05
C ALA A 40 9.86 -16.58 -15.39
N GLY A 41 9.54 -15.30 -15.53
CA GLY A 41 9.95 -14.45 -16.66
C GLY A 41 11.42 -13.99 -16.61
N GLY A 42 12.16 -14.33 -15.56
CA GLY A 42 13.58 -14.01 -15.41
C GLY A 42 13.87 -12.62 -14.86
N LEU A 43 12.89 -11.95 -14.23
CA LEU A 43 13.14 -10.71 -13.50
C LEU A 43 13.88 -11.00 -12.18
N ASP A 44 14.69 -10.06 -11.71
CA ASP A 44 15.36 -10.16 -10.40
C ASP A 44 14.43 -9.80 -9.22
N GLY A 45 13.33 -9.10 -9.50
CA GLY A 45 12.39 -8.64 -8.49
C GLY A 45 11.21 -7.85 -9.03
N ILE A 46 10.38 -7.39 -8.08
CA ILE A 46 9.24 -6.51 -8.33
C ILE A 46 9.20 -5.37 -7.31
N GLU A 47 8.53 -4.29 -7.68
CA GLU A 47 8.13 -3.24 -6.74
C GLU A 47 6.60 -3.12 -6.74
N ILE A 48 5.99 -3.16 -5.56
CA ILE A 48 4.57 -2.89 -5.38
C ILE A 48 4.37 -1.39 -5.32
N GLU A 49 3.60 -0.84 -6.23
CA GLU A 49 3.17 0.54 -6.19
C GLU A 49 1.96 0.70 -5.26
N ALA A 50 2.14 1.47 -4.19
CA ALA A 50 1.10 1.81 -3.22
C ALA A 50 1.00 3.33 -3.09
N TYR A 51 0.44 3.94 -4.14
CA TYR A 51 0.19 5.37 -4.25
C TYR A 51 -1.17 5.63 -4.93
N GLY A 52 -2.08 6.31 -4.24
CA GLY A 52 -3.36 6.78 -4.77
C GLY A 52 -4.38 5.69 -5.11
N HIS A 53 -4.23 4.47 -4.57
CA HIS A 53 -4.92 3.26 -5.03
C HIS A 53 -5.34 2.35 -3.85
N LEU A 54 -5.20 1.03 -4.02
CA LEU A 54 -5.79 0.03 -3.15
C LEU A 54 -5.12 0.01 -1.77
N PHE A 55 -3.79 -0.05 -1.71
CA PHE A 55 -3.05 -0.28 -0.46
C PHE A 55 -3.11 0.90 0.50
N ASP A 56 -2.83 2.10 0.02
CA ASP A 56 -2.89 3.34 0.77
C ASP A 56 -4.30 3.62 1.29
N SER A 57 -5.34 3.12 0.61
CA SER A 57 -6.70 3.16 1.14
C SER A 57 -6.91 2.35 2.42
N PHE A 58 -6.07 1.35 2.70
CA PHE A 58 -6.08 0.60 3.97
C PHE A 58 -5.18 1.23 5.04
N TRP A 59 -4.30 2.16 4.67
CA TRP A 59 -3.33 2.78 5.58
C TRP A 59 -3.86 4.07 6.17
N SER A 60 -4.54 4.86 5.34
CA SER A 60 -4.98 6.20 5.72
C SER A 60 -6.26 6.17 6.56
N PRO A 61 -6.27 6.83 7.73
CA PRO A 61 -7.49 7.01 8.51
C PRO A 61 -8.60 7.76 7.76
N ALA A 62 -8.25 8.53 6.72
CA ALA A 62 -9.24 9.27 5.94
C ALA A 62 -10.07 8.37 5.02
N THR A 63 -9.48 7.25 4.56
CA THR A 63 -10.07 6.36 3.56
C THR A 63 -10.45 4.99 4.12
N ASN A 64 -9.83 4.55 5.22
CA ASN A 64 -10.19 3.32 5.92
C ASN A 64 -11.14 3.60 7.09
N GLN A 65 -12.44 3.43 6.85
CA GLN A 65 -13.50 3.57 7.86
C GLN A 65 -14.01 2.22 8.37
N ARG A 66 -13.28 1.13 8.10
CA ARG A 66 -13.70 -0.21 8.50
C ARG A 66 -13.57 -0.40 10.01
N GLU A 67 -14.49 -1.18 10.57
CA GLU A 67 -14.51 -1.59 11.98
C GLU A 67 -14.08 -3.06 12.17
N ASP A 68 -13.69 -3.72 11.09
CA ASP A 68 -13.26 -5.12 11.08
C ASP A 68 -11.74 -5.26 11.19
N GLU A 69 -11.25 -6.48 10.96
CA GLU A 69 -9.83 -6.81 11.07
C GLU A 69 -8.93 -6.15 10.02
N TRP A 70 -9.53 -5.51 9.00
CA TRP A 70 -8.83 -4.77 7.95
C TRP A 70 -8.83 -3.25 8.24
N GLY A 71 -9.47 -2.79 9.31
CA GLY A 71 -9.54 -1.39 9.70
C GLY A 71 -9.13 -1.06 11.14
N GLY A 72 -9.38 0.19 11.51
CA GLY A 72 -9.12 0.72 12.85
C GLY A 72 -7.83 1.56 12.97
N SER A 73 -7.90 2.61 13.79
CA SER A 73 -6.80 3.53 14.04
C SER A 73 -5.61 2.82 14.70
N GLY A 74 -4.43 2.89 14.08
CA GLY A 74 -3.18 2.38 14.66
C GLY A 74 -2.92 0.88 14.49
N GLN A 75 -3.77 0.15 13.76
CA GLN A 75 -3.48 -1.23 13.41
C GLN A 75 -2.47 -1.31 12.25
N SER A 76 -1.53 -2.25 12.38
CA SER A 76 -0.61 -2.63 11.29
C SER A 76 -1.42 -2.95 10.03
N PRO A 77 -1.01 -2.51 8.83
CA PRO A 77 -1.80 -2.67 7.61
C PRO A 77 -1.80 -4.13 7.18
N ARG A 78 -2.70 -4.89 7.79
CA ARG A 78 -2.80 -6.35 7.69
C ARG A 78 -2.98 -6.80 6.25
N PHE A 79 -3.74 -6.05 5.45
CA PHE A 79 -3.90 -6.33 4.03
C PHE A 79 -2.56 -6.33 3.29
N THR A 80 -1.74 -5.30 3.48
CA THR A 80 -0.39 -5.22 2.89
C THR A 80 0.48 -6.40 3.32
N TRP A 81 0.44 -6.75 4.61
CA TRP A 81 1.19 -7.91 5.11
C TRP A 81 0.78 -9.21 4.44
N ARG A 82 -0.51 -9.48 4.35
CA ARG A 82 -1.03 -10.69 3.72
C ARG A 82 -0.63 -10.78 2.24
N VAL A 83 -0.56 -9.64 1.54
CA VAL A 83 -0.03 -9.60 0.17
C VAL A 83 1.46 -9.91 0.13
N LEU A 84 2.27 -9.28 0.98
CA LEU A 84 3.71 -9.50 1.05
C LEU A 84 4.05 -10.96 1.41
N GLU A 85 3.33 -11.55 2.38
CA GLU A 85 3.43 -12.96 2.73
C GLU A 85 3.12 -13.86 1.54
N SER A 86 1.99 -13.63 0.85
CA SER A 86 1.61 -14.44 -0.32
C SER A 86 2.61 -14.33 -1.48
N ILE A 87 3.22 -13.17 -1.66
CA ILE A 87 4.34 -13.00 -2.61
C ILE A 87 5.52 -13.84 -2.15
N ARG A 88 5.96 -13.68 -0.91
CA ARG A 88 7.15 -14.36 -0.37
C ARG A 88 7.02 -15.88 -0.42
N GLU A 89 5.84 -16.41 -0.10
CA GLU A 89 5.52 -17.85 -0.21
C GLU A 89 5.76 -18.41 -1.61
N ARG A 90 5.56 -17.62 -2.66
CA ARG A 90 5.68 -18.08 -4.05
C ARG A 90 7.04 -17.88 -4.68
N VAL A 91 7.74 -16.80 -4.31
CA VAL A 91 9.01 -16.43 -4.96
C VAL A 91 10.25 -16.76 -4.12
N GLY A 92 10.06 -17.14 -2.86
CA GLY A 92 11.14 -17.43 -1.92
C GLY A 92 11.91 -16.18 -1.47
N PRO A 93 12.91 -16.31 -0.59
CA PRO A 93 13.60 -15.19 0.04
C PRO A 93 14.57 -14.42 -0.87
N ASP A 94 15.03 -15.03 -1.97
CA ASP A 94 16.08 -14.44 -2.83
C ASP A 94 15.53 -13.46 -3.87
N PHE A 95 14.23 -13.56 -4.22
CA PHE A 95 13.60 -12.63 -5.14
C PHE A 95 13.40 -11.27 -4.48
N ILE A 96 13.83 -10.21 -5.17
CA ILE A 96 13.75 -8.85 -4.64
C ILE A 96 12.29 -8.40 -4.63
N VAL A 97 11.82 -7.95 -3.47
CA VAL A 97 10.47 -7.40 -3.33
C VAL A 97 10.56 -6.03 -2.68
N GLY A 98 10.16 -5.02 -3.45
CA GLY A 98 10.03 -3.64 -3.01
C GLY A 98 8.58 -3.25 -2.75
N LEU A 99 8.38 -2.28 -1.86
CA LEU A 99 7.11 -1.57 -1.67
C LEU A 99 7.38 -0.07 -1.75
N ARG A 100 6.70 0.57 -2.69
CA ARG A 100 6.72 2.02 -2.86
C ARG A 100 5.49 2.63 -2.19
N MET A 101 5.71 3.47 -1.19
CA MET A 101 4.65 4.05 -0.36
C MET A 101 4.75 5.57 -0.23
N VAL A 102 3.62 6.21 0.01
CA VAL A 102 3.56 7.58 0.54
C VAL A 102 3.47 7.54 2.06
N ALA A 103 4.34 8.31 2.71
CA ALA A 103 4.45 8.35 4.16
C ALA A 103 3.86 9.63 4.78
N ASP A 104 3.37 10.58 3.99
CA ASP A 104 2.69 11.80 4.44
C ASP A 104 1.63 12.24 3.42
N GLU A 105 0.37 12.20 3.83
CA GLU A 105 -0.72 12.67 2.96
C GLU A 105 -0.95 14.18 3.17
N ASP A 106 -1.13 14.93 2.08
CA ASP A 106 -1.58 16.34 2.15
C ASP A 106 -3.09 16.45 2.42
N TRP A 107 -3.60 15.62 3.35
CA TRP A 107 -4.99 15.60 3.79
C TRP A 107 -5.05 15.61 5.32
N LYS A 108 -5.81 16.57 5.88
CA LYS A 108 -5.92 16.76 7.35
C LYS A 108 -6.37 15.51 8.12
N LEU A 109 -7.18 14.64 7.52
CA LEU A 109 -7.63 13.38 8.13
C LEU A 109 -6.78 12.18 7.71
N GLY A 110 -5.80 12.42 6.84
CA GLY A 110 -4.98 11.40 6.21
C GLY A 110 -3.84 10.91 7.08
N LEU A 111 -3.01 10.05 6.49
CA LEU A 111 -1.84 9.46 7.14
C LEU A 111 -0.81 10.54 7.47
N SER A 112 -0.51 10.71 8.75
CA SER A 112 0.53 11.66 9.19
C SER A 112 1.93 11.12 8.91
N ARG A 113 2.91 12.03 8.81
CA ARG A 113 4.32 11.68 8.62
C ARG A 113 4.87 10.70 9.68
N GLU A 114 4.46 10.87 10.93
CA GLU A 114 4.90 10.01 12.03
C GLU A 114 4.33 8.60 11.90
N GLU A 115 3.04 8.49 11.56
CA GLU A 115 2.37 7.20 11.33
C GLU A 115 2.94 6.51 10.10
N GLY A 116 3.11 7.24 8.99
CA GLY A 116 3.66 6.70 7.75
C GLY A 116 5.10 6.20 7.87
N LEU A 117 5.92 6.82 8.72
CA LEU A 117 7.28 6.34 9.03
C LEU A 117 7.30 5.14 10.00
N ARG A 118 6.27 4.99 10.83
CA ARG A 118 6.17 3.87 11.78
C ARG A 118 5.92 2.54 11.05
N LEU A 119 5.20 2.58 9.93
CA LEU A 119 4.90 1.42 9.09
C LEU A 119 6.18 0.68 8.65
N PRO A 120 7.10 1.29 7.86
CA PRO A 120 8.31 0.62 7.39
C PRO A 120 9.28 0.28 8.52
N ALA A 121 9.30 1.04 9.61
CA ALA A 121 10.13 0.71 10.77
C ALA A 121 9.71 -0.62 11.45
N GLY A 122 8.41 -0.92 11.46
CA GLY A 122 7.90 -2.24 11.86
C GLY A 122 8.24 -3.32 10.84
N TRP A 123 8.20 -2.98 9.55
CA TRP A 123 8.38 -3.92 8.45
C TRP A 123 9.84 -4.38 8.24
N CYS A 124 10.81 -3.46 8.40
CA CYS A 124 12.25 -3.77 8.29
C CYS A 124 12.75 -4.77 9.34
N LYS A 125 12.01 -4.99 10.44
CA LYS A 125 12.38 -5.98 11.46
C LYS A 125 11.98 -7.41 11.12
N ALA A 126 11.02 -7.58 10.20
CA ALA A 126 10.43 -8.88 9.92
C ALA A 126 11.22 -9.65 8.84
N GLU A 127 11.57 -9.03 7.71
CA GLU A 127 12.34 -9.67 6.62
C GLU A 127 13.06 -8.63 5.73
N ARG A 128 13.81 -9.10 4.73
CA ARG A 128 14.60 -8.27 3.79
C ARG A 128 13.68 -7.61 2.73
N TRP A 129 12.99 -6.55 3.12
CA TRP A 129 12.15 -5.72 2.24
C TRP A 129 12.87 -4.45 1.80
N ILE A 130 12.61 -4.01 0.58
CA ILE A 130 13.09 -2.70 0.10
C ILE A 130 11.92 -1.72 0.13
N PHE A 131 12.05 -0.62 0.89
CA PHE A 131 11.02 0.43 0.92
C PHE A 131 11.47 1.65 0.11
N SER A 132 10.67 2.00 -0.89
CA SER A 132 10.79 3.25 -1.62
C SER A 132 9.78 4.24 -1.04
N ILE A 133 10.25 5.17 -0.22
CA ILE A 133 9.37 6.11 0.50
C ILE A 133 9.35 7.44 -0.25
N SER A 134 8.16 7.82 -0.73
CA SER A 134 7.90 9.13 -1.32
C SER A 134 7.23 10.03 -0.28
N PHE A 135 7.57 11.31 -0.30
CA PHE A 135 6.90 12.32 0.52
C PHE A 135 6.19 13.35 -0.38
N GLU A 136 4.92 13.64 -0.13
CA GLU A 136 4.16 14.62 -0.94
C GLU A 136 4.63 16.07 -0.71
N ASP A 137 5.20 16.36 0.47
CA ASP A 137 5.75 17.68 0.80
C ASP A 137 6.97 18.09 -0.08
N ILE A 138 7.61 17.15 -0.80
CA ILE A 138 8.72 17.47 -1.71
C ILE A 138 8.24 18.28 -2.93
N LEU A 139 6.99 18.09 -3.38
CA LEU A 139 6.43 18.82 -4.52
C LEU A 139 6.15 20.30 -4.20
N LYS A 140 5.97 20.66 -2.93
CA LYS A 140 5.81 22.07 -2.50
C LYS A 140 7.11 22.87 -2.66
N ARG A 141 8.29 22.23 -2.72
CA ARG A 141 9.58 22.91 -2.95
C ARG A 141 9.88 23.16 -4.43
N THR A 142 9.22 22.48 -5.36
CA THR A 142 9.44 22.63 -6.81
C THR A 142 8.35 23.41 -7.54
N GLN A 143 7.23 23.74 -6.87
CA GLN A 143 6.15 24.56 -7.45
C GLN A 143 6.23 26.07 -7.14
N SER A 144 7.41 26.62 -6.83
CA SER A 144 7.63 28.06 -6.90
C SER A 144 8.10 28.48 -8.31
N PHE A 145 7.26 28.28 -9.32
CA PHE A 145 7.40 29.05 -10.56
C PHE A 145 6.48 30.27 -10.45
N PRO A 146 7.01 31.51 -10.59
CA PRO A 146 6.17 32.70 -10.54
C PRO A 146 5.18 32.69 -11.70
N ARG A 147 3.96 33.17 -11.41
CA ARG A 147 2.90 33.40 -12.40
C ARG A 147 3.32 34.35 -13.50
#